data_AF-A0A967I7N2-F1
#
_entry.id   AF-A0A967I7N2-F1
#
_cell.length_a   1.000
_cell.length_b   1.000
_cell.length_c   1.000
_cell.angle_alpha   90.00
_cell.angle_beta   90.00
_cell.angle_gamma   90.00
#
_symmetry.space_group_name_H-M   'P 1'
#
loop_
_entity.id
_entity.type
_entity.pdbx_description
1 polymer ?
#
loop_
_entity_poly.entity_id
_entity_poly.type
_entity_poly.pdbx_seq_one_letter_code
_entity_poly.pdbx_strand_id
1 'polypeptide(L)' 'MPSIHVAAATLYALLGWSYNRLLGWSLTIYAIIIMVGSVHLGWHYAVDGYVAAIATVLIWHLFGWYNKHHPLPRS' A
#
# COMPACT_ATOMS: atom_id res chain seq x y z
N MET A 1 5.98 9.21 13.58
CA MET A 1 5.46 7.83 13.74
C MET A 1 4.97 7.41 12.35
N PRO A 2 5.35 6.27 11.77
CA PRO A 2 4.92 5.96 10.40
C PRO A 2 3.40 5.82 10.37
N SER A 3 2.75 6.52 9.44
CA SER A 3 1.28 6.56 9.35
C SER A 3 0.76 5.19 8.90
N ILE A 4 0.35 4.36 9.87
CA ILE A 4 -0.28 3.04 9.62
C ILE A 4 -1.43 3.17 8.61
N HIS A 5 -2.13 4.30 8.62
CA HIS A 5 -3.22 4.61 7.68
C HIS A 5 -2.73 4.63 6.21
N VAL A 6 -1.57 5.23 5.93
CA VAL A 6 -1.00 5.29 4.57
C VAL A 6 -0.49 3.92 4.13
N ALA A 7 0.14 3.17 5.04
CA ALA A 7 0.61 1.81 4.76
C ALA A 7 -0.57 0.87 4.44
N ALA A 8 -1.63 0.90 5.25
CA ALA A 8 -2.84 0.10 5.03
C ALA A 8 -3.55 0.47 3.72
N ALA A 9 -3.71 1.77 3.44
CA ALA A 9 -4.34 2.23 2.20
C ALA A 9 -3.53 1.82 0.95
N THR A 10 -2.20 1.85 1.03
CA THR A 10 -1.31 1.39 -0.05
C THR A 10 -1.42 -0.12 -0.28
N LEU A 11 -1.50 -0.91 0.80
CA LEU A 11 -1.75 -2.35 0.74
C LEU A 11 -3.10 -2.68 0.09
N TYR A 12 -4.16 -1.96 0.47
CA TYR A 12 -5.47 -2.13 -0.15
C TYR A 12 -5.46 -1.76 -1.64
N ALA A 13 -4.74 -0.70 -2.03
CA ALA A 13 -4.57 -0.37 -3.45
C ALA A 13 -3.92 -1.53 -4.23
N LEU A 14 -2.82 -2.09 -3.72
CA LEU A 14 -2.11 -3.22 -4.33
C LEU A 14 -2.99 -4.48 -4.43
N LEU A 15 -3.76 -4.78 -3.37
CA LEU A 15 -4.74 -5.86 -3.38
C LEU A 15 -5.83 -5.62 -4.44
N GLY A 16 -6.36 -4.40 -4.52
CA GLY A 16 -7.33 -4.00 -5.53
C GLY A 16 -6.85 -4.26 -6.95
N TRP A 17 -5.61 -3.84 -7.24
CA TRP A 17 -4.96 -4.07 -8.54
C TRP A 17 -4.77 -5.56 -8.86
N SER A 18 -4.59 -6.42 -7.86
CA SER A 18 -4.52 -7.87 -8.06
C SER A 18 -5.86 -8.52 -8.38
N TYR A 19 -6.98 -7.91 -7.97
CA TYR A 19 -8.32 -8.46 -8.17
C TYR A 19 -8.97 -7.96 -9.46
N ASN A 20 -9.11 -6.64 -9.64
CA ASN A 20 -9.54 -6.02 -10.89
C ASN A 20 -9.14 -4.53 -10.98
N ARG A 21 -9.07 -4.01 -12.21
CA ARG A 21 -8.62 -2.62 -12.45
C ARG A 21 -9.51 -1.56 -11.80
N LEU A 22 -10.82 -1.81 -11.68
CA LEU A 22 -11.76 -0.85 -11.10
C LEU A 22 -11.53 -0.68 -9.59
N LEU A 23 -11.37 -1.79 -8.86
CA LEU A 23 -10.99 -1.81 -7.44
C LEU A 23 -9.61 -1.20 -7.23
N GLY A 24 -8.65 -1.50 -8.11
CA GLY A 24 -7.32 -0.89 -8.09
C GLY A 24 -7.38 0.64 -8.14
N TRP A 25 -8.13 1.22 -9.09
CA TRP A 25 -8.31 2.66 -9.19
C TRP A 25 -9.02 3.26 -7.96
N SER A 26 -10.14 2.67 -7.54
CA SER A 26 -10.91 3.15 -6.38
C SER A 26 -10.06 3.18 -5.10
N LEU A 27 -9.27 2.14 -4.86
CA LEU A 27 -8.43 2.03 -3.67
C LEU A 27 -7.15 2.88 -3.76
N THR A 28 -6.67 3.15 -4.98
CA THR A 28 -5.59 4.13 -5.20
C THR A 28 -6.05 5.55 -4.88
N ILE A 29 -7.25 5.94 -5.31
CA ILE A 29 -7.84 7.24 -4.97
C ILE A 29 -8.01 7.36 -3.44
N TYR A 30 -8.49 6.31 -2.79
CA TYR A 30 -8.59 6.25 -1.34
C TYR A 30 -7.22 6.47 -0.66
N ALA A 31 -6.15 5.83 -1.13
CA ALA A 31 -4.80 6.03 -0.61
C ALA A 31 -4.29 7.47 -0.76
N ILE A 32 -4.59 8.12 -1.89
CA ILE A 32 -4.26 9.53 -2.13
C ILE A 32 -5.00 10.44 -1.15
N ILE A 33 -6.29 10.20 -0.92
CA ILE A 33 -7.10 10.99 0.04
C ILE A 33 -6.55 10.85 1.46
N ILE A 34 -6.21 9.63 1.88
CA ILE A 34 -5.61 9.37 3.21
C ILE A 34 -4.25 10.04 3.34
N MET A 35 -3.41 10.02 2.29
CA MET A 35 -2.12 10.70 2.27
C MET A 35 -2.29 12.22 2.43
N VAL A 36 -3.17 12.83 1.64
CA VAL A 36 -3.44 14.28 1.70
C VAL A 36 -4.05 14.67 3.04
N GLY A 37 -5.00 13.88 3.57
CA GLY A 37 -5.60 14.09 4.89
C GLY A 37 -4.58 13.97 6.02
N SER A 38 -3.68 12.99 5.96
CA SER A 38 -2.62 12.77 6.96
C SER A 38 -1.63 13.94 7.03
N VAL A 39 -1.36 14.61 5.89
CA VAL A 39 -0.51 15.81 5.83
C VAL A 39 -1.29 17.06 6.24
N HIS A 40 -2.53 17.23 5.79
CA HIS A 40 -3.36 18.39 6.10
C HIS A 40 -3.73 18.50 7.58
N LEU A 41 -3.94 17.37 8.27
CA LEU A 41 -4.19 17.38 9.71
C LEU A 41 -2.92 17.73 10.53
N GLY A 42 -1.75 17.92 9.89
CA GLY A 42 -0.50 18.31 10.55
C GLY A 42 0.09 17.22 11.46
N TRP A 43 -0.47 16.01 11.43
CA TRP A 43 -0.05 14.89 12.29
C TRP A 43 1.23 14.21 11.78
N HIS A 44 1.55 14.31 10.48
CA HIS A 44 2.72 13.69 9.87
C HIS A 44 3.34 14.56 8.76
N TYR A 45 4.66 14.63 8.73
CA TYR A 45 5.38 15.17 7.57
C TYR A 45 5.06 14.30 6.35
N ALA A 46 4.89 14.91 5.17
CA ALA A 46 4.65 14.19 3.91
C ALA A 46 5.70 13.08 3.65
N VAL A 47 6.92 13.28 4.17
CA VAL A 47 8.01 12.30 4.18
C VAL A 47 7.60 10.97 4.83
N ASP A 48 6.91 10.97 5.97
CA ASP A 48 6.47 9.74 6.65
C ASP A 48 5.54 8.91 5.75
N GLY A 49 4.68 9.59 4.98
CA GLY A 49 3.75 8.94 4.06
C GLY A 49 4.44 8.37 2.81
N TYR A 50 5.44 9.07 2.24
CA TYR A 50 6.22 8.54 1.13
C TYR A 50 7.05 7.34 1.55
N VAL A 51 7.70 7.41 2.71
CA VAL A 51 8.48 6.28 3.26
C VAL A 51 7.59 5.07 3.48
N ALA A 52 6.39 5.25 4.03
CA ALA A 52 5.42 4.17 4.22
C ALA A 52 4.97 3.55 2.88
N ALA A 53 4.57 4.38 1.90
CA ALA A 53 4.14 3.88 0.59
C ALA A 53 5.24 3.11 -0.13
N ILE A 54 6.48 3.63 -0.14
CA ILE A 54 7.63 2.97 -0.77
C ILE A 54 7.93 1.64 -0.06
N ALA A 55 7.96 1.63 1.27
CA ALA A 55 8.18 0.41 2.04
C ALA A 55 7.11 -0.65 1.76
N THR A 56 5.83 -0.26 1.70
CA THR A 56 4.72 -1.17 1.39
C THR A 56 4.84 -1.77 0.00
N VAL A 57 5.16 -0.97 -1.02
CA VAL A 57 5.37 -1.45 -2.40
C VAL A 57 6.56 -2.41 -2.48
N LEU A 58 7.68 -2.08 -1.83
CA LEU A 58 8.86 -2.94 -1.79
C LEU A 58 8.54 -4.30 -1.16
N ILE A 59 7.89 -4.30 0.00
CA ILE A 59 7.50 -5.54 0.70
C ILE A 59 6.56 -6.38 -0.18
N TRP A 60 5.56 -5.76 -0.82
CA TRP A 60 4.62 -6.45 -1.69
C TRP A 60 5.31 -7.17 -2.85
N HIS A 61 6.20 -6.48 -3.55
CA HIS A 61 6.95 -7.09 -4.65
C HIS A 61 7.92 -8.17 -4.17
N LEU A 62 8.57 -7.98 -3.01
CA LEU A 62 9.48 -8.95 -2.43
C LEU A 62 8.76 -10.26 -2.08
N PHE A 63 7.60 -10.17 -1.42
CA PHE A 63 6.78 -11.33 -1.07
C PHE A 63 6.14 -11.98 -2.30
N GLY A 64 5.66 -11.19 -3.26
CA GLY A 64 5.16 -11.71 -4.53
C GLY A 64 6.23 -12.49 -5.30
N TRP A 65 7.47 -11.98 -5.32
CA TRP A 65 8.62 -12.67 -5.89
C TRP A 65 8.95 -13.95 -5.12
N TYR A 66 9.04 -13.89 -3.78
CA TYR A 66 9.33 -15.04 -2.94
C TYR A 66 8.30 -16.17 -3.14
N ASN A 67 7.00 -15.85 -3.13
CA ASN A 67 5.93 -16.83 -3.35
C ASN A 67 5.97 -17.46 -4.76
N LYS A 68 6.44 -16.71 -5.77
CA LYS A 68 6.64 -17.24 -7.13
C LYS A 68 7.79 -18.25 -7.19
N HIS A 69 8.84 -18.06 -6.40
CA HIS A 69 10.02 -18.94 -6.37
C HIS A 69 9.92 -20.09 -5.36
N HIS A 70 9.08 -19.96 -4.32
CA HIS A 70 8.80 -20.98 -3.32
C HIS A 70 7.29 -21.22 -3.19
N PRO A 71 6.65 -21.88 -4.20
CA PRO A 71 5.22 -22.16 -4.12
C PRO A 71 4.93 -23.03 -2.90
N LEU A 72 4.04 -22.55 -2.02
CA LEU A 72 3.59 -23.33 -0.88
C LEU A 72 2.90 -24.62 -1.38
N PRO A 73 3.09 -25.76 -0.70
CA PRO A 73 2.41 -27.00 -1.05
C PRO A 73 0.89 -26.77 -0.99
N ARG A 74 0.21 -26.97 -2.12
CA ARG A 74 -1.25 -26.89 -2.20
C ARG A 74 -1.81 -28.10 -1.45
N SER A 75 -2.45 -27.86 -0.31
CA SER A 75 -3.23 -28.84 0.46
C SER A 75 -4.56 -29.14 -0.20
#